data_AF-A0A4Y8C833-F1
#
_entry.id   AF-A0A4Y8C833-F1
#
_cell.length_a   1.000
_cell.length_b   1.000
_cell.length_c   1.000
_cell.angle_alpha   90.00
_cell.angle_beta   90.00
_cell.angle_gamma   90.00
#
_symmetry.space_group_name_H-M   'P 1'
#
loop_
_entity.id
_entity.type
_entity.pdbx_description
1 polymer ?
#
loop_
_entity_poly.entity_id
_entity_poly.type
_entity_poly.pdbx_seq_one_letter_code
_entity_poly.pdbx_strand_id
1 'polypeptide(L)' 'MIEISNLFFNYQNKEVLKIKNLKLDTSKINILMGANGSGKSTFLRILKFLEGDFSKNISY' A
#
# COMPACT_ATOMS: atom_id res chain seq x y z
N MET A 1 -3.03 -8.35 -11.97
CA MET A 1 -2.18 -8.75 -10.83
C MET A 1 -1.57 -7.46 -10.32
N ILE A 2 -1.79 -7.07 -9.08
CA ILE A 2 -1.25 -5.78 -8.62
C ILE A 2 0.20 -5.98 -8.18
N GLU A 3 1.14 -5.22 -8.72
CA GLU A 3 2.51 -5.15 -8.22
C GLU A 3 2.80 -3.78 -7.64
N ILE A 4 3.55 -3.77 -6.54
CA ILE A 4 3.92 -2.57 -5.82
C ILE A 4 5.43 -2.61 -5.61
N SER A 5 6.11 -1.54 -5.99
CA SER A 5 7.54 -1.39 -5.85
C SER A 5 7.89 -0.05 -5.21
N ASN A 6 8.73 -0.09 -4.18
CA ASN A 6 9.25 1.08 -3.47
C ASN A 6 8.18 2.09 -3.03
N LEU A 7 7.09 1.60 -2.43
CA LEU A 7 6.02 2.44 -1.88
C LEU A 7 6.36 2.82 -0.43
N PHE A 8 6.58 4.12 -0.22
CA PHE A 8 6.84 4.71 1.09
C PHE A 8 5.82 5.81 1.34
N PHE A 9 5.21 5.82 2.52
CA PHE A 9 4.24 6.84 2.89
C PHE A 9 4.38 7.24 4.35
N ASN A 10 4.41 8.56 4.57
CA ASN A 10 4.54 9.18 5.88
C ASN A 10 3.36 10.11 6.13
N TYR A 11 2.81 10.07 7.35
CA TYR A 11 1.96 11.16 7.84
C TYR A 11 2.84 12.13 8.62
N GLN A 12 3.00 13.35 8.11
CA GLN A 12 3.94 14.33 8.66
C GLN A 12 5.33 13.68 8.82
N ASN A 13 5.83 13.53 10.05
CA ASN A 13 7.14 12.96 10.35
C ASN A 13 7.09 11.48 10.78
N LYS A 14 5.93 10.82 10.67
CA LYS A 14 5.77 9.40 11.03
C LYS A 14 5.70 8.53 9.79
N GLU A 15 6.64 7.60 9.64
CA GLU A 15 6.58 6.55 8.61
C GLU A 15 5.41 5.60 8.93
N VAL A 16 4.51 5.42 7.97
CA VAL A 16 3.28 4.63 8.12
C VAL A 16 3.31 3.40 7.23
N LEU A 17 3.89 3.52 6.03
CA LEU A 17 4.06 2.41 5.09
C LEU A 17 5.47 2.41 4.51
N LYS A 18 6.02 1.21 4.41
CA LYS A 18 7.32 0.92 3.80
C LYS A 18 7.27 -0.43 3.12
N ILE A 19 6.84 -0.42 1.86
CA ILE A 19 6.66 -1.63 1.05
C ILE A 19 7.70 -1.60 -0.06
N LYS A 20 8.74 -2.40 0.08
CA LYS A 20 9.79 -2.51 -0.94
C LYS A 20 9.29 -3.22 -2.19
N ASN A 21 8.69 -4.39 -2.02
CA ASN A 21 8.10 -5.18 -3.10
C ASN A 21 6.89 -5.96 -2.54
N LEU A 22 5.76 -5.88 -3.24
CA LEU A 22 4.57 -6.67 -2.93
C LEU A 22 3.86 -7.04 -4.23
N LYS A 23 3.41 -8.30 -4.32
CA LYS A 23 2.56 -8.78 -5.43
C LYS A 23 1.26 -9.28 -4.84
N LEU A 24 0.15 -8.77 -5.33
CA LEU A 24 -1.20 -9.17 -4.94
C LEU A 24 -1.87 -9.86 -6.12
N ASP A 25 -2.18 -11.13 -5.92
CA ASP A 25 -2.90 -11.94 -6.89
C ASP A 25 -4.38 -11.56 -6.84
N THR A 26 -4.82 -10.79 -7.83
CA THR A 26 -6.21 -10.30 -7.94
C THR A 26 -7.21 -11.39 -8.31
N SER A 27 -6.76 -12.62 -8.62
CA SER A 27 -7.64 -13.78 -8.82
C SER A 27 -8.07 -14.46 -7.51
N LYS A 28 -7.52 -14.02 -6.37
CA LYS A 28 -7.73 -14.62 -5.05
C LYS A 28 -8.26 -13.61 -4.03
N ILE A 29 -8.84 -14.14 -2.96
CA ILE A 29 -9.13 -13.34 -1.76
C ILE A 29 -7.81 -13.13 -1.01
N ASN A 30 -7.40 -11.88 -0.87
CA ASN A 30 -6.21 -11.49 -0.13
C ASN A 30 -6.62 -10.92 1.24
N ILE A 31 -5.88 -11.26 2.30
CA ILE A 31 -6.16 -10.79 3.66
C ILE A 31 -5.05 -9.84 4.09
N LEU A 32 -5.42 -8.64 4.53
CA LEU A 32 -4.51 -7.64 5.09
C LEU A 32 -4.66 -7.58 6.62
N MET A 33 -3.66 -8.06 7.34
CA MET A 33 -3.64 -8.11 8.82
C MET A 33 -2.49 -7.30 9.41
N GLY A 34 -2.66 -6.92 10.69
CA GLY A 34 -1.67 -6.16 11.46
C GLY A 34 -2.31 -5.42 12.63
N ALA A 35 -1.49 -4.92 13.56
CA ALA A 35 -1.95 -4.17 14.73
C ALA A 35 -2.68 -2.85 14.35
N ASN A 36 -3.43 -2.28 15.29
CA ASN A 36 -4.02 -0.95 15.09
C ASN A 36 -2.94 0.10 14.85
N GLY A 37 -3.17 0.98 13.88
CA GLY A 37 -2.18 1.98 13.47
C GLY A 37 -1.06 1.47 12.55
N SER A 38 -1.05 0.20 12.14
CA SER A 38 -0.01 -0.37 11.27
C SER A 38 -0.10 0.05 9.78
N GLY A 39 -0.96 1.03 9.44
CA GLY A 39 -1.08 1.54 8.07
C GLY A 39 -2.04 0.80 7.13
N LYS A 40 -2.81 -0.20 7.62
CA LYS A 40 -3.74 -1.00 6.76
C LYS A 40 -4.72 -0.15 5.94
N SER A 41 -5.46 0.73 6.59
CA SER A 41 -6.43 1.61 5.91
C SER A 41 -5.73 2.60 4.98
N THR A 42 -4.56 3.11 5.37
CA THR A 42 -3.72 3.97 4.52
C THR A 42 -3.30 3.25 3.26
N PHE A 43 -2.86 1.98 3.36
CA PHE A 43 -2.46 1.17 2.21
C PHE A 43 -3.62 0.97 1.23
N LEU A 44 -4.82 0.64 1.73
CA LEU A 44 -6.01 0.50 0.89
C LEU A 44 -6.43 1.82 0.22
N ARG A 45 -6.22 2.96 0.88
CA ARG A 45 -6.51 4.27 0.30
C ARG A 45 -5.51 4.65 -0.79
N ILE A 46 -4.23 4.34 -0.61
CA ILE A 46 -3.21 4.53 -1.66
C ILE A 46 -3.50 3.63 -2.87
N LEU A 47 -3.86 2.36 -2.66
CA LEU A 47 -4.26 1.46 -3.75
C LEU A 47 -5.49 1.95 -4.54
N LYS A 48 -6.33 2.78 -3.93
CA LYS A 48 -7.48 3.44 -4.56
C LYS A 48 -7.15 4.84 -5.09
N PHE A 49 -5.88 5.25 -5.06
CA PHE A 49 -5.42 6.60 -5.43
C PHE A 49 -6.13 7.73 -4.66
N LEU A 50 -6.53 7.48 -3.41
CA LEU A 50 -7.19 8.46 -2.53
C LEU A 50 -6.21 9.20 -1.61
N GLU A 51 -4.93 8.83 -1.63
CA GLU A 51 -3.85 9.44 -0.84
C GLU A 51 -2.54 9.45 -1.62
N GLY A 52 -1.92 10.63 -1.71
CA GLY A 52 -0.67 10.87 -2.43
C GLY A 52 -0.71 10.53 -3.91
N ASP A 53 0.44 10.67 -4.58
CA ASP A 53 0.65 10.22 -5.96
C ASP A 53 1.67 9.08 -5.96
N PHE A 54 1.17 7.86 -6.16
CA PHE A 54 1.95 6.61 -6.19
C PHE A 54 1.73 5.84 -7.49
N SER A 55 1.28 6.52 -8.54
CA SER A 55 1.02 5.93 -9.86
C SER A 55 2.24 5.22 -10.46
N LYS A 56 3.45 5.71 -10.16
CA LYS A 56 4.71 5.12 -10.61
C LYS A 56 5.15 3.89 -9.81
N ASN A 57 4.57 3.68 -8.63
CA ASN A 57 4.94 2.61 -7.70
C ASN A 57 4.02 1.40 -7.81
N ILE A 58 2.86 1.54 -8.46
CA ILE A 58 1.79 0.54 -8.50
C ILE A 58 1.47 0.21 -9.96
N SER A 59 1.52 -1.07 -10.32
CA SER A 59 1.08 -1.61 -11.61
C SER A 59 -0.07 -2.61 -11.41
N TYR A 60 -0.92 -2.78 -12.43
CA TYR A 60 -2.13 -3.61 -12.42
C TYR A 60 -2.04 -4.80 -13.38
#